data_AF-A0A953C232-F1
#
_entry.id   AF-A0A953C232-F1
#
_cell.length_a   1.000
_cell.length_b   1.000
_cell.length_c   1.000
_cell.angle_alpha   90.00
_cell.angle_beta   90.00
_cell.angle_gamma   90.00
#
_symmetry.space_group_name_H-M   'P 1'
#
loop_
_entity.id
_entity.type
_entity.pdbx_description
1 polymer ?
#
loop_
_entity_poly.entity_id
_entity_poly.type
_entity_poly.pdbx_seq_one_letter_code
_entity_poly.pdbx_strand_id
1 'polypeptide(L)'
;MIFDLRRGQGDVVMMWVMAGLLGFATLMVSIAGLALVNDGEGAAVLLIAIALFMGAMTWLVCDEALSRAGTRVALDGAGGLHLKLPGRRSYVGQAPVSAVLPLATVRGIETRLEAFRALGNTVIQRAYVLILADGGRLALGADRRMMAPFFGEAAAAIAQRTNLPITDRGAVDGAPGFAMIWGASVPDWQAPSLPQAASEKRVRDEQTAWRVVAIVVGAAMLIGALARALG
;
A
#
# COMPACT_ATOMS: atom_id res chain seq x y z
N MET A 1 -24.45 17.33 -6.13
CA MET A 1 -24.07 15.99 -5.62
C MET A 1 -22.89 16.18 -4.67
N ILE A 2 -22.87 15.51 -3.52
CA ILE A 2 -21.73 15.50 -2.59
C ILE A 2 -20.98 14.19 -2.83
N PHE A 3 -19.67 14.25 -3.02
CA PHE A 3 -18.84 13.04 -3.13
C PHE A 3 -18.06 12.91 -1.82
N ASP A 4 -18.14 11.78 -1.14
CA ASP A 4 -17.38 11.51 0.09
C ASP A 4 -16.85 10.08 0.03
N LEU A 5 -15.56 9.96 -0.29
CA LEU A 5 -14.89 8.68 -0.38
C LEU A 5 -14.09 8.42 0.89
N ARG A 6 -14.45 7.33 1.58
CA ARG A 6 -13.77 6.80 2.76
C ARG A 6 -13.38 5.36 2.51
N ARG A 7 -12.29 4.90 3.12
CA ARG A 7 -11.91 3.49 3.06
C ARG A 7 -13.05 2.63 3.63
N GLY A 8 -13.34 1.52 2.96
CA GLY A 8 -14.40 0.61 3.40
C GLY A 8 -14.10 0.07 4.80
N GLN A 9 -15.13 -0.02 5.65
CA GLN A 9 -14.96 -0.56 7.01
C GLN A 9 -14.44 -2.00 6.98
N GLY A 10 -14.83 -2.80 5.99
CA GLY A 10 -14.35 -4.17 5.82
C GLY A 10 -12.83 -4.26 5.66
N ASP A 11 -12.21 -3.37 4.87
CA ASP A 11 -10.75 -3.34 4.69
C ASP A 11 -10.04 -3.03 6.00
N VAL A 12 -10.55 -2.04 6.75
CA VAL A 12 -9.97 -1.61 8.03
C VAL A 12 -10.12 -2.72 9.08
N VAL A 13 -11.29 -3.36 9.17
CA VAL A 13 -11.55 -4.49 10.08
C VAL A 13 -10.63 -5.67 9.76
N MET A 14 -10.48 -6.02 8.48
CA MET A 14 -9.58 -7.10 8.05
C MET A 14 -8.13 -6.83 8.49
N MET A 15 -7.67 -5.59 8.36
CA MET A 15 -6.33 -5.21 8.82
C MET A 15 -6.17 -5.33 10.34
N TRP A 16 -7.18 -4.94 11.12
CA TRP A 16 -7.15 -5.13 12.57
C TRP A 16 -7.16 -6.60 12.97
N VAL A 17 -7.90 -7.46 12.26
CA VAL A 17 -7.86 -8.92 12.46
C VAL A 17 -6.47 -9.45 12.17
N MET A 18 -5.84 -9.06 11.05
CA MET A 18 -4.48 -9.45 10.72
C MET A 18 -3.47 -8.98 11.76
N ALA A 19 -3.58 -7.73 12.24
CA ALA A 19 -2.74 -7.19 13.30
C ALA A 19 -2.90 -7.99 14.61
N GLY A 20 -4.14 -8.34 14.98
CA GLY A 20 -4.43 -9.15 16.16
C GLY A 20 -3.84 -10.56 16.07
N LEU A 21 -4.01 -11.24 14.93
CA LEU A 21 -3.44 -12.57 14.69
C LEU A 21 -1.91 -12.55 14.73
N LEU A 22 -1.29 -11.56 14.07
CA LEU A 22 0.16 -11.44 14.05
C LEU A 22 0.73 -11.05 15.42
N GLY A 23 0.05 -10.17 16.15
CA GLY A 23 0.40 -9.80 17.52
C GLY A 23 0.29 -10.98 18.49
N PHE A 24 -0.77 -11.77 18.37
CA PHE A 24 -0.93 -13.00 19.16
C PHE A 24 0.17 -14.02 18.85
N ALA A 25 0.49 -14.25 17.57
CA ALA A 25 1.58 -15.14 17.18
C ALA A 25 2.94 -14.63 17.69
N THR A 26 3.17 -13.31 17.63
CA THR A 26 4.37 -12.66 18.19
C THR A 26 4.50 -12.93 19.69
N LEU A 27 3.40 -12.81 20.45
CA LEU A 27 3.38 -13.08 21.88
C LEU A 27 3.73 -14.55 22.18
N MET A 28 3.12 -15.49 21.45
CA MET A 28 3.38 -16.93 21.64
C MET A 28 4.84 -17.29 21.37
N VAL A 29 5.43 -16.76 20.29
CA VAL A 29 6.85 -16.98 19.96
C VAL A 29 7.76 -16.32 21.00
N SER A 30 7.40 -15.15 21.52
CA SER A 30 8.14 -14.47 22.60
C SER A 30 8.17 -15.31 23.87
N ILE A 31 7.01 -15.84 24.29
CA ILE A 31 6.90 -16.69 25.49
C ILE A 31 7.72 -17.97 25.32
N ALA A 32 7.63 -18.63 24.16
CA ALA A 32 8.42 -19.83 23.86
C ALA A 32 9.93 -19.54 23.88
N GLY A 33 10.36 -18.41 23.30
CA GLY A 33 11.76 -17.99 23.33
C GLY A 33 12.27 -17.74 24.75
N LEU A 34 11.49 -17.01 25.56
CA LEU A 34 11.83 -16.72 26.96
C LEU A 34 11.88 -17.99 27.82
N ALA A 35 10.98 -18.95 27.60
CA ALA A 35 10.97 -20.21 28.32
C ALA A 35 12.24 -21.05 28.06
N LEU A 36 12.87 -20.90 26.90
CA LEU A 36 14.05 -21.65 26.49
C LEU A 36 15.38 -20.98 26.86
N VAL A 37 15.37 -19.78 27.45
CA VAL A 37 16.60 -19.02 27.76
C VAL A 37 17.56 -19.79 28.66
N ASN A 38 17.04 -20.63 29.56
CA ASN A 38 17.84 -21.43 30.48
C ASN A 38 18.26 -22.80 29.91
N ASP A 39 17.61 -23.27 28.84
CA ASP A 39 17.73 -24.65 28.33
C ASP A 39 18.43 -24.75 26.97
N GLY A 40 18.59 -23.63 26.25
CA GLY A 40 19.24 -23.62 24.94
C GLY A 40 19.44 -22.21 24.39
N GLU A 41 20.63 -21.64 24.64
CA GLU A 41 20.97 -20.25 24.29
C GLU A 41 20.70 -19.94 22.80
N GLY A 42 21.06 -20.85 21.89
CA GLY A 42 20.88 -20.64 20.45
C GLY A 42 19.41 -20.62 20.01
N ALA A 43 18.59 -21.54 20.53
CA ALA A 43 17.17 -21.62 20.16
C ALA A 43 16.37 -20.46 20.76
N ALA A 44 16.67 -20.09 22.00
CA ALA A 44 16.06 -18.94 22.67
C ALA A 44 16.36 -17.63 21.92
N VAL A 45 17.65 -17.39 21.57
CA VAL A 45 18.06 -16.20 20.82
C VAL A 45 17.37 -16.13 19.46
N LEU A 46 17.29 -17.25 18.73
CA LEU A 46 16.61 -17.29 17.43
C LEU A 46 15.12 -16.95 17.55
N LEU A 47 14.40 -17.55 18.52
CA LEU A 47 12.97 -17.30 18.71
C LEU A 47 12.69 -15.85 19.15
N ILE A 48 13.53 -15.29 20.02
CA ILE A 48 13.43 -13.88 20.42
C ILE A 48 13.68 -12.97 19.21
N ALA A 49 14.66 -13.27 18.36
CA ALA A 49 14.91 -12.51 17.13
C ALA A 49 13.71 -12.56 16.17
N ILE A 50 13.11 -13.75 15.99
CA ILE A 50 11.88 -13.92 15.19
C ILE A 50 10.73 -13.11 15.80
N ALA A 51 10.54 -13.16 17.11
CA ALA A 51 9.50 -12.40 17.81
C ALA A 51 9.70 -10.88 17.62
N LEU A 52 10.91 -10.36 17.72
CA LEU A 52 11.21 -8.95 17.47
C LEU A 52 10.88 -8.55 16.04
N PHE A 53 11.23 -9.39 15.07
CA PHE A 53 10.88 -9.17 13.67
C PHE A 53 9.35 -9.17 13.46
N MET A 54 8.63 -10.14 14.02
CA MET A 54 7.17 -10.22 13.94
C MET A 54 6.49 -9.05 14.66
N GLY A 55 7.05 -8.58 15.77
CA GLY A 55 6.59 -7.39 16.48
C GLY A 55 6.72 -6.14 15.62
N ALA A 56 7.84 -5.96 14.93
CA ALA A 56 8.03 -4.89 13.97
C ALA A 56 7.02 -4.99 12.81
N MET A 57 6.73 -6.19 12.31
CA MET A 57 5.69 -6.40 11.28
C MET A 57 4.29 -6.07 11.80
N THR A 58 3.96 -6.46 13.04
CA THR A 58 2.68 -6.15 13.69
C THR A 58 2.47 -4.65 13.79
N TRP A 59 3.49 -3.93 14.23
CA TRP A 59 3.46 -2.46 14.31
C TRP A 59 3.13 -1.83 12.95
N LEU A 60 3.74 -2.30 11.86
CA LEU A 60 3.48 -1.78 10.52
C LEU A 60 2.06 -2.04 10.03
N VAL A 61 1.49 -3.21 10.35
CA VAL A 61 0.09 -3.51 10.01
C VAL A 61 -0.85 -2.59 10.80
N CYS A 62 -0.57 -2.33 12.08
CA CYS A 62 -1.32 -1.37 12.88
C CYS A 62 -1.24 0.06 12.32
N ASP A 63 -0.05 0.53 11.96
CA ASP A 63 0.17 1.85 11.36
C ASP A 63 -0.61 2.01 10.04
N GLU A 64 -0.57 0.99 9.19
CA GLU A 64 -1.36 0.95 7.95
C GLU A 64 -2.87 0.93 8.22
N ALA A 65 -3.34 0.18 9.22
CA ALA A 65 -4.75 0.14 9.60
C ALA A 65 -5.26 1.53 10.06
N LEU A 66 -4.48 2.21 10.91
CA LEU A 66 -4.77 3.55 11.39
C LEU A 66 -4.76 4.58 10.26
N SER A 67 -3.75 4.52 9.40
CA SER A 67 -3.59 5.33 8.20
C SER A 67 -4.82 5.23 7.28
N ARG A 68 -5.27 3.99 6.99
CA ARG A 68 -6.45 3.75 6.15
C ARG A 68 -7.75 4.21 6.80
N ALA A 69 -7.92 3.96 8.10
CA ALA A 69 -9.10 4.40 8.83
C ALA A 69 -9.27 5.93 8.80
N GLY A 70 -8.16 6.68 8.78
CA GLY A 70 -8.16 8.13 8.70
C GLY A 70 -8.28 8.71 7.29
N THR A 71 -8.13 7.90 6.24
CA THR A 71 -8.05 8.41 4.86
C THR A 71 -9.43 8.81 4.32
N ARG A 72 -9.54 10.05 3.82
CA ARG A 72 -10.77 10.60 3.24
C ARG A 72 -10.47 11.57 2.11
N VAL A 73 -11.24 11.46 1.03
CA VAL A 73 -11.28 12.46 -0.05
C VAL A 73 -12.75 12.80 -0.31
N ALA A 74 -13.14 14.05 -0.10
CA ALA A 74 -14.51 14.49 -0.32
C ALA A 74 -14.57 15.79 -1.12
N LEU A 75 -15.62 15.93 -1.94
CA LEU A 75 -15.96 17.11 -2.71
C LEU A 75 -17.33 17.61 -2.22
N ASP A 76 -17.35 18.82 -1.68
CA ASP A 76 -18.61 19.45 -1.28
C ASP A 76 -19.34 20.10 -2.48
N GLY A 77 -20.57 20.54 -2.24
CA GLY A 77 -21.38 21.21 -3.26
C GLY A 77 -20.94 22.64 -3.58
N ALA A 78 -20.16 23.27 -2.70
CA ALA A 78 -19.68 24.65 -2.84
C ALA A 78 -18.32 24.73 -3.57
N GLY A 79 -17.77 23.58 -3.98
CA GLY A 79 -16.48 23.51 -4.68
C GLY A 79 -15.29 23.38 -3.74
N GLY A 80 -15.45 22.91 -2.51
CA GLY A 80 -14.37 22.53 -1.60
C GLY A 80 -13.94 21.07 -1.77
N LEU A 81 -12.63 20.85 -1.82
CA LEU A 81 -11.95 19.56 -1.79
C LEU A 81 -11.40 19.33 -0.38
N HIS A 82 -11.98 18.38 0.34
CA HIS A 82 -11.60 17.99 1.69
C HIS A 82 -10.67 16.79 1.63
N LEU A 83 -9.44 16.96 2.10
CA LEU A 83 -8.40 15.95 2.07
C LEU A 83 -7.96 15.60 3.48
N LYS A 84 -8.02 14.30 3.80
CA LYS A 84 -7.32 13.71 4.93
C LYS A 84 -6.50 12.54 4.39
N LEU A 85 -5.23 12.78 4.14
CA LEU A 85 -4.30 11.85 3.50
C LEU A 85 -3.23 11.42 4.49
N PRO A 86 -2.85 10.14 4.48
CA PRO A 86 -1.85 9.61 5.41
C PRO A 86 -0.44 10.05 5.05
N GLY A 87 0.49 9.90 6.00
CA GLY A 87 1.93 10.16 5.81
C GLY A 87 2.66 9.12 4.94
N ARG A 88 1.93 8.22 4.29
CA ARG A 88 2.47 7.23 3.37
C ARG A 88 1.52 7.00 2.21
N ARG A 89 2.05 6.93 1.00
CA ARG A 89 1.34 6.44 -0.20
C ARG A 89 1.79 5.02 -0.51
N SER A 90 1.16 4.06 0.18
CA SER A 90 1.56 2.66 0.13
C SER A 90 3.04 2.49 0.54
N TYR A 91 3.94 2.18 -0.39
CA TYR A 91 5.35 1.91 -0.05
C TYR A 91 6.14 3.17 0.26
N VAL A 92 5.79 4.31 -0.34
CA VAL A 92 6.59 5.54 -0.29
C VAL A 92 6.03 6.49 0.77
N GLY A 93 6.91 7.06 1.60
CA GLY A 93 6.53 8.10 2.55
C GLY A 93 6.06 9.38 1.86
N GLN A 94 5.14 10.12 2.48
CA GLN A 94 4.71 11.44 2.04
C GLN A 94 4.36 12.32 3.25
N ALA A 95 4.25 13.63 3.07
CA ALA A 95 3.73 14.48 4.13
C ALA A 95 2.24 14.17 4.35
N PRO A 96 1.76 13.99 5.60
CA PRO A 96 0.34 13.88 5.86
C PRO A 96 -0.36 15.19 5.51
N VAL A 97 -1.54 15.10 4.91
CA VAL A 97 -2.33 16.27 4.51
C VAL A 97 -3.67 16.23 5.22
N SER A 98 -4.02 17.29 5.94
CA SER A 98 -5.34 17.50 6.50
C SER A 98 -5.77 18.92 6.16
N ALA A 99 -6.44 19.08 5.03
CA ALA A 99 -6.72 20.40 4.46
C ALA A 99 -8.05 20.44 3.72
N VAL A 100 -8.62 21.64 3.63
CA VAL A 100 -9.74 21.96 2.75
C VAL A 100 -9.21 22.94 1.71
N LEU A 101 -9.25 22.54 0.45
CA LEU A 101 -8.73 23.33 -0.68
C LEU A 101 -9.91 23.73 -1.58
N PRO A 102 -9.96 24.96 -2.12
CA PRO A 102 -10.90 25.28 -3.17
C PRO A 102 -10.59 24.43 -4.40
N LEU A 103 -11.57 23.72 -4.94
CA LEU A 103 -11.39 22.85 -6.11
C LEU A 103 -10.85 23.62 -7.33
N ALA A 104 -11.15 24.92 -7.42
CA ALA A 104 -10.62 25.83 -8.44
C ALA A 104 -9.09 25.99 -8.40
N THR A 105 -8.42 25.62 -7.30
CA THR A 105 -6.96 25.63 -7.24
C THR A 105 -6.34 24.44 -7.96
N VAL A 106 -7.11 23.39 -8.29
CA VAL A 106 -6.62 22.25 -9.05
C VAL A 106 -6.52 22.63 -10.53
N ARG A 107 -5.32 22.53 -11.11
CA ARG A 107 -5.02 22.85 -12.50
C ARG A 107 -4.73 21.63 -13.36
N GLY A 108 -4.40 20.51 -12.73
CA GLY A 108 -4.14 19.26 -13.45
C GLY A 108 -4.17 18.07 -12.53
N ILE A 109 -4.29 16.88 -13.12
CA ILE A 109 -4.29 15.61 -12.42
C ILE A 109 -3.32 14.71 -13.19
N GLU A 110 -2.35 14.15 -12.48
CA GLU A 110 -1.33 13.28 -13.06
C GLU A 110 -1.39 11.91 -12.39
N THR A 111 -1.13 10.86 -13.16
CA THR A 111 -0.92 9.50 -12.65
C THR A 111 0.41 8.95 -13.14
N ARG A 112 1.01 8.06 -12.36
CA ARG A 112 2.27 7.37 -12.71
C ARG A 112 2.28 5.97 -12.14
N LEU A 113 2.78 5.02 -12.92
CA LEU A 113 3.02 3.66 -12.46
C LEU A 113 4.41 3.58 -11.79
N GLU A 114 4.47 3.04 -10.59
CA GLU A 114 5.68 2.92 -9.78
C GLU A 114 5.94 1.43 -9.51
N ALA A 115 7.07 0.91 -10.01
CA ALA A 115 7.45 -0.49 -9.88
C ALA A 115 8.60 -0.65 -8.89
N PHE A 116 8.42 -1.49 -7.86
CA PHE A 116 9.43 -1.80 -6.84
C PHE A 116 9.90 -3.23 -7.00
N ARG A 117 11.21 -3.44 -7.00
CA ARG A 117 11.82 -4.76 -7.24
C ARG A 117 12.72 -5.17 -6.09
N ALA A 118 12.34 -6.20 -5.36
CA ALA A 118 13.13 -6.73 -4.25
C ALA A 118 13.05 -8.26 -4.23
N LEU A 119 14.18 -8.93 -3.98
CA LEU A 119 14.28 -10.38 -3.77
C LEU A 119 13.58 -11.21 -4.87
N GLY A 120 13.74 -10.80 -6.14
CA GLY A 120 13.12 -11.48 -7.28
C GLY A 120 11.62 -11.21 -7.47
N ASN A 121 11.01 -10.44 -6.58
CA ASN A 121 9.61 -10.02 -6.68
C ASN A 121 9.49 -8.60 -7.27
N THR A 122 8.44 -8.36 -8.05
CA THR A 122 8.08 -7.04 -8.57
C THR A 122 6.69 -6.69 -8.09
N VAL A 123 6.55 -5.53 -7.44
CA VAL A 123 5.25 -5.00 -7.02
C VAL A 123 5.01 -3.64 -7.63
N ILE A 124 3.78 -3.41 -8.08
CA ILE A 124 3.39 -2.19 -8.78
C ILE A 124 2.31 -1.47 -7.98
N GLN A 125 2.46 -0.15 -7.93
CA GLN A 125 1.38 0.75 -7.52
C GLN A 125 1.19 1.85 -8.57
N ARG A 126 -0.02 2.38 -8.64
CA ARG A 126 -0.36 3.54 -9.45
C ARG A 126 -0.57 4.73 -8.54
N ALA A 127 0.31 5.71 -8.63
CA ALA A 127 0.26 6.93 -7.86
C ALA A 127 -0.57 8.01 -8.57
N TYR A 128 -1.18 8.91 -7.79
CA TYR A 128 -1.97 10.03 -8.28
C TYR A 128 -1.55 11.33 -7.58
N VAL A 129 -1.44 12.40 -8.35
CA VAL A 129 -1.02 13.73 -7.89
C VAL A 129 -1.95 14.79 -8.47
N LEU A 130 -2.29 15.79 -7.66
CA LEU A 130 -2.93 17.02 -8.09
C LEU A 130 -1.86 18.09 -8.38
N ILE A 131 -1.98 18.77 -9.51
CA ILE A 131 -1.23 19.99 -9.80
C ILE A 131 -2.08 21.16 -9.30
N LEU A 132 -1.50 21.97 -8.42
CA LEU A 132 -2.14 23.15 -7.85
C LEU A 132 -1.81 24.40 -8.67
N ALA A 133 -2.58 25.47 -8.45
CA ALA A 133 -2.46 26.73 -9.19
C ALA A 133 -1.14 27.47 -8.95
N ASP A 134 -0.46 27.20 -7.84
CA ASP A 134 0.88 27.68 -7.53
C ASP A 134 1.99 26.85 -8.20
N GLY A 135 1.63 25.84 -9.00
CA GLY A 135 2.55 24.89 -9.62
C GLY A 135 2.99 23.75 -8.69
N GLY A 136 2.53 23.75 -7.44
CA GLY A 136 2.77 22.71 -6.46
C GLY A 136 2.13 21.38 -6.84
N ARG A 137 2.69 20.28 -6.33
CA ARG A 137 2.17 18.92 -6.50
C ARG A 137 1.73 18.37 -5.16
N LEU A 138 0.46 18.02 -5.06
CA LEU A 138 -0.11 17.36 -3.89
C LEU A 138 -0.36 15.90 -4.23
N ALA A 139 0.38 15.00 -3.57
CA ALA A 139 0.18 13.56 -3.73
C ALA A 139 -1.12 13.12 -3.04
N LEU A 140 -2.05 12.54 -3.81
CA LEU A 140 -3.28 11.97 -3.25
C LEU A 140 -2.98 10.65 -2.55
N GLY A 141 -2.19 9.80 -3.19
CA GLY A 141 -1.89 8.46 -2.72
C GLY A 141 -1.50 7.54 -3.86
N ALA A 142 -1.49 6.25 -3.58
CA ALA A 142 -1.23 5.23 -4.59
C ALA A 142 -2.11 3.99 -4.36
N ASP A 143 -2.61 3.43 -5.45
CA ASP A 143 -3.38 2.19 -5.45
C ASP A 143 -2.51 1.02 -5.91
N ARG A 144 -2.61 -0.11 -5.23
CA ARG A 144 -2.00 -1.35 -5.69
C ARG A 144 -2.90 -2.01 -6.71
N ARG A 145 -2.32 -2.63 -7.74
CA ARG A 145 -3.08 -3.11 -8.91
C ARG A 145 -4.14 -4.16 -8.59
N MET A 146 -3.94 -4.92 -7.51
CA MET A 146 -4.84 -6.00 -7.07
C MET A 146 -5.86 -5.55 -6.01
N MET A 147 -5.85 -4.27 -5.61
CA MET A 147 -6.81 -3.71 -4.66
C MET A 147 -7.80 -2.77 -5.35
N ALA A 148 -8.95 -2.55 -4.73
CA ALA A 148 -9.92 -1.58 -5.22
C ALA A 148 -9.26 -0.17 -5.35
N PRO A 149 -9.44 0.53 -6.49
CA PRO A 149 -8.70 1.74 -6.82
C PRO A 149 -9.27 2.99 -6.13
N PHE A 150 -9.05 3.10 -4.82
CA PHE A 150 -9.56 4.22 -4.01
C PHE A 150 -9.07 5.59 -4.50
N PHE A 151 -7.77 5.75 -4.75
CA PHE A 151 -7.22 7.04 -5.19
C PHE A 151 -7.52 7.31 -6.67
N GLY A 152 -7.65 6.25 -7.48
CA GLY A 152 -8.13 6.34 -8.85
C GLY A 152 -9.57 6.85 -8.94
N GLU A 153 -10.47 6.34 -8.09
CA GLU A 153 -11.84 6.82 -7.97
C GLU A 153 -11.90 8.28 -7.51
N ALA A 154 -11.09 8.64 -6.51
CA ALA A 154 -10.98 10.02 -6.05
C ALA A 154 -10.47 10.95 -7.18
N ALA A 155 -9.42 10.56 -7.90
CA ALA A 155 -8.88 11.32 -9.03
C ALA A 155 -9.89 11.46 -10.16
N ALA A 156 -10.65 10.40 -10.46
CA ALA A 156 -11.71 10.44 -11.47
C ALA A 156 -12.87 11.37 -11.06
N ALA A 157 -13.29 11.35 -9.79
CA ALA A 157 -14.32 12.25 -9.29
C ALA A 157 -13.89 13.72 -9.36
N ILE A 158 -12.62 14.02 -9.02
CA ILE A 158 -12.04 15.36 -9.16
C ILE A 158 -12.01 15.75 -10.64
N ALA A 159 -11.49 14.88 -11.52
CA ALA A 159 -11.41 15.10 -12.97
C ALA A 159 -12.78 15.45 -13.58
N GLN A 160 -13.82 14.71 -13.21
CA GLN A 160 -15.19 14.95 -13.65
C GLN A 160 -15.72 16.31 -13.19
N ARG A 161 -15.40 16.74 -11.97
CA ARG A 161 -15.87 18.03 -11.43
C ARG A 161 -15.12 19.23 -11.97
N THR A 162 -13.84 19.08 -12.26
CA THR A 162 -13.00 20.16 -12.80
C THR A 162 -12.96 20.17 -14.33
N ASN A 163 -13.53 19.15 -14.98
CA ASN A 163 -13.37 18.90 -16.42
C ASN A 163 -11.89 18.87 -16.84
N LEU A 164 -11.03 18.30 -15.98
CA LEU A 164 -9.59 18.18 -16.25
C LEU A 164 -9.26 16.73 -16.62
N PRO A 165 -8.42 16.50 -17.65
CA PRO A 165 -7.97 15.15 -17.96
C PRO A 165 -6.97 14.64 -16.90
N ILE A 166 -6.96 13.32 -16.70
CA ILE A 166 -5.91 12.64 -15.94
C ILE A 166 -4.78 12.30 -16.92
N THR A 167 -3.61 12.93 -16.74
CA THR A 167 -2.45 12.70 -17.60
C THR A 167 -1.58 11.56 -17.04
N ASP A 168 -1.36 10.51 -17.84
CA ASP A 168 -0.46 9.43 -17.48
C ASP A 168 1.00 9.81 -17.81
N ARG A 169 1.87 9.80 -16.81
CA ARG A 169 3.31 10.09 -16.91
C ARG A 169 4.13 8.84 -17.24
N GLY A 170 3.48 7.71 -17.47
CA GLY A 170 4.10 6.43 -17.77
C GLY A 170 4.53 5.69 -16.50
N ALA A 171 5.67 5.02 -16.58
CA ALA A 171 6.15 4.13 -15.53
C ALA A 171 7.55 4.50 -15.04
N VAL A 172 7.84 4.29 -13.76
CA VAL A 172 9.19 4.46 -13.19
C VAL A 172 9.56 3.28 -12.30
N ASP A 173 10.85 2.97 -12.24
CA ASP A 173 11.40 2.03 -11.26
C ASP A 173 11.68 2.79 -9.95
N GLY A 174 11.04 2.35 -8.87
CA GLY A 174 11.31 2.78 -7.51
C GLY A 174 12.40 1.93 -6.85
N ALA A 175 13.12 2.53 -5.91
CA ALA A 175 13.98 1.80 -5.00
C ALA A 175 13.09 1.13 -3.94
N PRO A 176 13.15 -0.20 -3.76
CA PRO A 176 12.29 -0.91 -2.82
C PRO A 176 12.65 -0.65 -1.35
N GLY A 177 13.86 -0.17 -1.06
CA GLY A 177 14.39 -0.17 0.31
C GLY A 177 14.47 -1.58 0.91
N PHE A 178 14.47 -1.68 2.24
CA PHE A 178 14.47 -2.96 2.95
C PHE A 178 13.06 -3.55 3.00
N ALA A 179 12.90 -4.75 2.42
CA ALA A 179 11.65 -5.51 2.38
C ALA A 179 10.43 -4.75 1.83
N MET A 180 10.61 -3.68 1.05
CA MET A 180 9.53 -2.78 0.60
C MET A 180 8.80 -2.04 1.73
N ILE A 181 9.39 -2.00 2.91
CA ILE A 181 8.78 -1.43 4.12
C ILE A 181 9.50 -0.14 4.53
N TRP A 182 10.83 -0.19 4.57
CA TRP A 182 11.67 0.90 5.04
C TRP A 182 12.56 1.44 3.91
N GLY A 183 12.54 2.76 3.73
CA GLY A 183 13.40 3.43 2.76
C GLY A 183 12.97 3.25 1.30
N ALA A 184 11.76 2.79 1.03
CA ALA A 184 11.23 2.75 -0.33
C ALA A 184 11.08 4.18 -0.86
N SER A 185 11.63 4.43 -2.04
CA SER A 185 11.66 5.74 -2.67
C SER A 185 11.42 5.62 -4.16
N VAL A 186 11.04 6.72 -4.80
CA VAL A 186 10.88 6.79 -6.24
C VAL A 186 11.61 8.01 -6.78
N PRO A 187 11.97 7.99 -8.06
CA PRO A 187 12.47 9.17 -8.74
C PRO A 187 11.48 10.35 -8.64
N ASP A 188 12.03 11.56 -8.79
CA ASP A 188 11.23 12.78 -8.88
C ASP A 188 10.06 12.63 -9.87
N TRP A 189 8.99 13.37 -9.65
CA TRP A 189 7.79 13.26 -10.47
C TRP A 189 8.05 13.58 -11.96
N GLN A 190 9.07 14.40 -12.25
CA GLN A 190 9.48 14.73 -13.61
C GLN A 190 10.46 13.75 -14.23
N ALA A 191 10.85 12.69 -13.53
CA ALA A 191 11.72 11.67 -14.09
C ALA A 191 11.10 11.08 -15.38
N PRO A 192 11.93 10.81 -16.41
CA PRO A 192 11.44 10.23 -17.65
C PRO A 192 10.80 8.87 -17.42
N SER A 193 9.73 8.59 -18.16
CA SER A 193 9.10 7.27 -18.15
C SER A 193 10.09 6.20 -18.64
N LEU A 194 9.96 5.02 -18.07
CA LEU A 194 10.53 3.79 -18.60
C LEU A 194 10.06 3.58 -20.05
N PRO A 195 10.92 2.98 -20.90
CA PRO A 195 10.50 2.47 -22.20
C PRO A 195 9.32 1.51 -22.06
N GLN A 196 8.39 1.53 -23.02
CA GLN A 196 7.17 0.74 -22.99
C GLN A 196 7.45 -0.75 -22.73
N ALA A 197 8.42 -1.34 -23.43
CA ALA A 197 8.79 -2.74 -23.27
C ALA A 197 9.24 -3.08 -21.83
N ALA A 198 9.94 -2.16 -21.16
CA ALA A 198 10.36 -2.33 -19.77
C ALA A 198 9.16 -2.24 -18.83
N SER A 199 8.27 -1.26 -19.04
CA SER A 199 7.03 -1.10 -18.27
C SER A 199 6.14 -2.36 -18.35
N GLU A 200 5.90 -2.88 -19.56
CA GLU A 200 5.12 -4.09 -19.76
C GLU A 200 5.79 -5.32 -19.14
N LYS A 201 7.12 -5.39 -19.18
CA LYS A 201 7.86 -6.44 -18.48
C LYS A 201 7.61 -6.39 -16.98
N ARG A 202 7.61 -5.21 -16.34
CA ARG A 202 7.29 -5.08 -14.90
C ARG A 202 5.91 -5.61 -14.58
N VAL A 203 4.94 -5.28 -15.42
CA VAL A 203 3.56 -5.77 -15.26
C VAL A 203 3.50 -7.29 -15.35
N ARG A 204 4.21 -7.90 -16.30
CA ARG A 204 4.31 -9.37 -16.42
C ARG A 204 5.03 -10.00 -15.23
N ASP A 205 6.12 -9.39 -14.75
CA ASP A 205 6.88 -9.87 -13.59
C ASP A 205 5.96 -9.90 -12.34
N GLU A 206 5.19 -8.83 -12.08
CA GLU A 206 4.20 -8.78 -10.99
C GLU A 206 3.12 -9.86 -11.14
N GLN A 207 2.54 -10.01 -12.35
CA GLN A 207 1.53 -11.05 -12.60
C GLN A 207 2.07 -12.46 -12.35
N THR A 208 3.33 -12.70 -12.69
CA THR A 208 3.97 -13.99 -12.50
C THR A 208 4.15 -14.30 -11.02
N ALA A 209 4.58 -13.31 -10.22
CA ALA A 209 4.67 -13.46 -8.77
C ALA A 209 3.30 -13.83 -8.15
N TRP A 210 2.22 -13.16 -8.55
CA TRP A 210 0.88 -13.47 -8.05
C TRP A 210 0.35 -14.83 -8.50
N ARG A 211 0.69 -15.29 -9.70
CA ARG A 211 0.36 -16.66 -10.14
C ARG A 211 1.03 -17.70 -9.25
N VAL A 212 2.30 -17.51 -8.89
CA VAL A 212 3.01 -18.40 -7.97
C VAL A 212 2.32 -18.40 -6.60
N VAL A 213 1.98 -17.24 -6.05
CA VAL A 213 1.24 -17.15 -4.78
C VAL A 213 -0.09 -17.89 -4.84
N ALA A 214 -0.86 -17.70 -5.92
CA ALA A 214 -2.15 -18.39 -6.10
C ALA A 214 -2.01 -19.92 -6.17
N ILE A 215 -0.98 -20.42 -6.86
CA ILE A 215 -0.68 -21.86 -6.94
C ILE A 215 -0.33 -22.41 -5.55
N VAL A 216 0.54 -21.72 -4.80
CA VAL A 216 0.96 -22.16 -3.46
C VAL A 216 -0.22 -22.17 -2.50
N VAL A 217 -1.03 -21.11 -2.47
CA VAL A 217 -2.23 -21.03 -1.63
C VAL A 217 -3.24 -22.11 -2.02
N GLY A 218 -3.48 -22.31 -3.33
CA GLY A 218 -4.38 -23.35 -3.82
C GLY A 218 -3.93 -24.76 -3.44
N ALA A 219 -2.63 -25.05 -3.54
CA ALA A 219 -2.05 -26.34 -3.12
C ALA A 219 -2.19 -26.54 -1.61
N ALA A 220 -1.91 -25.52 -0.79
CA ALA A 220 -2.07 -25.59 0.66
C ALA A 220 -3.53 -25.86 1.08
N MET A 221 -4.49 -25.20 0.42
CA MET A 221 -5.92 -25.43 0.64
C MET A 221 -6.32 -26.85 0.25
N LEU A 222 -5.83 -27.37 -0.88
CA LEU A 222 -6.11 -28.73 -1.33
C LEU A 222 -5.55 -29.77 -0.34
N ILE A 223 -4.32 -29.60 0.12
CA ILE A 223 -3.70 -30.47 1.13
C ILE A 223 -4.51 -30.45 2.43
N GLY A 224 -4.90 -29.26 2.90
CA GLY A 224 -5.73 -29.11 4.10
C GLY A 224 -7.11 -29.76 3.97
N ALA A 225 -7.74 -29.67 2.79
CA ALA A 225 -9.00 -30.34 2.51
C ALA A 225 -8.85 -31.87 2.48
N LEU A 226 -7.80 -32.38 1.83
CA LEU A 226 -7.50 -33.82 1.79
C LEU A 226 -7.19 -34.38 3.19
N ALA A 227 -6.41 -33.66 3.99
CA ALA A 227 -6.10 -34.06 5.36
C ALA A 227 -7.36 -34.17 6.25
N ARG A 228 -8.36 -33.31 6.03
CA ARG A 228 -9.66 -33.37 6.72
C ARG A 228 -10.59 -34.46 6.18
N ALA A 229 -10.40 -34.90 4.94
CA ALA A 229 -11.21 -35.96 4.34
C ALA A 229 -10.68 -37.36 4.66
N LEU A 230 -9.39 -37.46 4.99
CA LEU A 230 -8.68 -38.72 5.25
C LEU A 230 -8.43 -39.00 6.75
N GLY A 231 -8.73 -38.05 7.63
CA GLY A 231 -8.63 -38.19 9.09
C GLY A 231 -9.97 -37.91 9.76
#